data_AF-A0A382M026-F1
#
_entry.id   AF-A0A382M026-F1
#
_cell.length_a   1.000
_cell.length_b   1.000
_cell.length_c   1.000
_cell.angle_alpha   90.00
_cell.angle_beta   90.00
_cell.angle_gamma   90.00
#
_symmetry.space_group_name_H-M   'P 1'
#
loop_
_entity.id
_entity.type
_entity.pdbx_description
1 polymer ?
#
loop_
_entity_poly.entity_id
_entity_poly.type
_entity_poly.pdbx_seq_one_letter_code
_entity_poly.pdbx_strand_id
1 'polypeptide(L)'
;MVLLIASLATLSAAEISVTDDTGEPLTLARPARRIISLAPALTEILYHVGGGQHLVGTVDHSDYPKAARQVERIGSHDRFD
;
A
#
# COMPACT_ATOMS: atom_id res chain seq x y z
N MET A 1 -20.25 -27.46 -35.67
CA MET A 1 -18.96 -27.06 -35.07
C MET A 1 -18.96 -25.55 -34.93
N VAL A 2 -19.62 -25.04 -33.87
CA VAL A 2 -19.77 -23.60 -33.63
C VAL A 2 -18.55 -23.16 -32.82
N LEU A 3 -17.75 -22.28 -33.43
CA LEU A 3 -16.56 -21.70 -32.82
C LEU A 3 -17.03 -20.57 -31.88
N LEU A 4 -17.03 -20.82 -30.57
CA LEU A 4 -17.33 -19.81 -29.56
C LEU A 4 -16.07 -18.95 -29.38
N ILE A 5 -16.01 -17.80 -30.07
CA ILE A 5 -14.98 -16.79 -29.83
C ILE A 5 -15.37 -16.09 -28.53
N ALA A 6 -14.85 -16.59 -27.41
CA ALA A 6 -14.87 -15.87 -26.15
C ALA A 6 -13.92 -14.69 -26.27
N SER A 7 -14.47 -13.49 -26.47
CA SER A 7 -13.70 -12.24 -26.39
C SER A 7 -13.13 -12.11 -24.98
N LEU A 8 -11.86 -12.41 -24.80
CA LEU A 8 -11.11 -12.03 -23.60
C LEU A 8 -10.97 -10.51 -23.62
N ALA A 9 -11.92 -9.81 -22.99
CA ALA A 9 -11.70 -8.43 -22.62
C ALA A 9 -10.56 -8.40 -21.60
N THR A 10 -9.35 -8.03 -22.06
CA THR A 10 -8.24 -7.76 -21.18
C THR A 10 -8.59 -6.55 -20.33
N LEU A 11 -8.92 -6.79 -19.05
CA LEU A 11 -9.08 -5.75 -18.05
C LEU A 11 -7.69 -5.13 -17.82
N SER A 12 -7.33 -4.10 -18.58
CA SER A 12 -6.13 -3.32 -18.30
C SER A 12 -6.36 -2.63 -16.96
N ALA A 13 -5.54 -2.95 -15.96
CA ALA A 13 -5.55 -2.22 -14.70
C ALA A 13 -5.26 -0.76 -15.03
N ALA A 14 -6.24 0.11 -14.81
CA ALA A 14 -6.06 1.54 -15.03
C ALA A 14 -4.94 2.04 -14.10
N GLU A 15 -4.11 2.92 -14.65
CA GLU A 15 -3.11 3.65 -13.89
C GLU A 15 -3.78 4.45 -12.76
N ILE A 16 -3.21 4.39 -11.56
CA ILE A 16 -3.69 5.14 -10.40
C ILE A 16 -2.83 6.38 -10.29
N SER A 17 -3.42 7.56 -10.54
CA SER A 17 -2.75 8.84 -10.37
C SER A 17 -3.41 9.61 -9.23
N VAL A 18 -2.61 10.08 -8.29
CA VAL A 18 -3.02 10.95 -7.17
C VAL A 18 -2.06 12.12 -7.04
N THR A 19 -2.48 13.22 -6.43
CA THR A 19 -1.58 14.30 -6.03
C THR A 19 -1.25 14.11 -4.55
N ASP A 20 0.04 14.15 -4.21
CA ASP A 20 0.46 14.05 -2.81
C ASP A 20 0.32 15.38 -2.05
N ASP A 21 0.71 15.38 -0.78
CA ASP A 21 0.65 16.56 0.09
C ASP A 21 1.69 17.64 -0.24
N THR A 22 2.70 17.31 -1.06
CA THR A 22 3.67 18.26 -1.61
C THR A 22 3.18 18.92 -2.90
N GLY A 23 2.08 18.43 -3.47
CA GLY A 23 1.51 18.91 -4.73
C GLY A 23 2.04 18.18 -5.97
N GLU A 24 2.88 17.17 -5.79
CA GLU A 24 3.48 16.40 -6.87
C GLU A 24 2.54 15.26 -7.31
N PRO A 25 2.48 14.95 -8.62
CA PRO A 25 1.72 13.81 -9.10
C PRO A 25 2.44 12.49 -8.80
N LEU A 26 1.75 11.58 -8.11
CA LEU A 26 2.16 10.21 -7.89
C LEU A 26 1.35 9.26 -8.77
N THR A 27 2.05 8.58 -9.67
CA THR A 27 1.47 7.60 -10.58
C THR A 27 1.91 6.18 -10.23
N LEU A 28 0.94 5.29 -10.03
CA LEU A 28 1.16 3.86 -9.90
C LEU A 28 0.58 3.12 -11.11
N ALA A 29 1.43 2.41 -11.86
CA ALA A 29 1.00 1.58 -12.99
C ALA A 29 0.08 0.40 -12.57
N ARG A 30 0.02 0.08 -11.28
CA ARG A 30 -0.82 -0.96 -10.66
C ARG A 30 -0.97 -0.68 -9.17
N PRO A 31 -1.99 -1.24 -8.49
CA PRO A 31 -2.13 -1.11 -7.03
C PRO A 31 -0.85 -1.48 -6.27
N ALA A 32 -0.54 -0.71 -5.23
CA ALA A 32 0.63 -0.94 -4.38
C ALA A 32 0.54 -2.32 -3.71
N ARG A 33 1.65 -3.08 -3.76
CA ARG A 33 1.72 -4.45 -3.21
C ARG A 33 2.65 -4.61 -2.01
N ARG A 34 3.55 -3.63 -1.84
CA ARG A 34 4.53 -3.56 -0.74
C ARG A 34 4.52 -2.12 -0.25
N ILE A 35 4.23 -1.94 1.02
CA ILE A 35 4.06 -0.63 1.65
C ILE A 35 4.98 -0.58 2.86
N ILE A 36 5.69 0.53 3.00
CA ILE A 36 6.40 0.90 4.21
C ILE A 36 5.64 2.07 4.82
N SER A 37 5.31 1.97 6.11
CA SER A 37 4.67 3.05 6.85
C SER A 37 5.69 3.80 7.70
N LEU A 38 5.81 5.11 7.47
CA LEU A 38 6.80 5.97 8.12
C LEU A 38 6.28 6.69 9.37
N ALA A 39 5.05 6.39 9.82
CA ALA A 39 4.50 6.93 11.06
C ALA A 39 3.47 5.97 11.69
N PRO A 40 3.34 5.95 13.03
CA PRO A 40 2.31 5.16 13.71
C PRO A 40 0.90 5.43 13.17
N ALA A 41 0.51 6.70 13.04
CA ALA A 41 -0.82 7.07 12.55
C ALA A 41 -1.11 6.55 11.13
N LEU A 42 -0.12 6.55 10.23
CA LEU A 42 -0.27 6.01 8.88
C LEU A 42 -0.47 4.49 8.90
N THR A 43 0.22 3.79 9.81
CA THR A 43 0.04 2.35 10.00
C THR A 43 -1.40 2.04 10.39
N GLU A 44 -1.97 2.78 11.34
CA GLU A 44 -3.35 2.60 11.78
C GLU A 44 -4.36 2.84 10.65
N ILE A 45 -4.20 3.95 9.91
CA ILE A 45 -5.04 4.27 8.76
C ILE A 45 -4.97 3.15 7.71
N LEU A 46 -3.77 2.67 7.40
CA LEU A 46 -3.59 1.61 6.41
C LEU A 46 -4.31 0.31 6.80
N TYR A 47 -4.26 -0.07 8.07
CA TYR A 47 -5.03 -1.21 8.57
C TYR A 47 -6.53 -0.95 8.53
N HIS A 48 -6.96 0.27 8.88
CA HIS A 48 -8.38 0.65 8.88
C HIS A 48 -9.01 0.56 7.48
N VAL A 49 -8.28 0.93 6.44
CA VAL A 49 -8.74 0.84 5.04
C VAL A 49 -8.54 -0.55 4.41
N GLY A 50 -8.11 -1.55 5.19
CA GLY A 50 -7.92 -2.93 4.73
C GLY A 50 -6.61 -3.20 3.98
N GLY A 51 -5.68 -2.23 3.96
CA GLY A 51 -4.39 -2.33 3.28
C GLY A 51 -3.30 -3.06 4.07
N GLY A 52 -3.56 -3.44 5.32
CA GLY A 52 -2.56 -4.02 6.23
C GLY A 52 -1.82 -5.26 5.70
N GLN A 53 -2.44 -6.05 4.82
CA GLN A 53 -1.81 -7.22 4.18
C GLN A 53 -0.64 -6.88 3.24
N HIS A 54 -0.54 -5.62 2.80
CA HIS A 54 0.52 -5.14 1.91
C HIS A 54 1.66 -4.44 2.68
N LEU A 55 1.53 -4.32 4.00
CA LEU A 55 2.50 -3.65 4.86
C LEU A 55 3.69 -4.57 5.12
N VAL A 56 4.87 -4.14 4.70
CA VAL A 56 6.13 -4.92 4.80
C VAL A 56 7.16 -4.28 5.73
N GLY A 57 6.95 -3.03 6.15
CA GLY A 57 7.85 -2.33 7.06
C GLY A 57 7.15 -1.19 7.79
N THR A 58 7.57 -0.95 9.03
CA THR A 58 7.03 0.11 9.89
C THR A 58 8.16 0.77 10.69
N VAL A 59 7.85 1.90 11.30
CA VAL A 59 8.71 2.57 12.27
C VAL A 59 8.33 2.21 13.71
N ASP A 60 9.17 2.60 14.66
CA ASP A 60 8.89 2.48 16.09
C ASP A 60 7.50 3.02 16.47
N HIS A 61 6.94 2.46 17.54
CA HIS A 61 5.61 2.77 18.07
C HIS A 61 4.41 2.48 17.13
N SER A 62 4.61 1.93 15.92
CA SER A 62 3.51 1.50 15.04
C SER A 62 2.93 0.14 15.47
N ASP A 63 2.28 0.06 16.63
CA ASP A 63 1.95 -1.20 17.31
C ASP A 63 0.44 -1.54 17.36
N TYR A 64 -0.38 -0.72 16.70
CA TYR A 64 -1.82 -0.91 16.50
C TYR A 64 -2.19 -1.05 15.00
N PRO A 65 -3.14 -1.94 14.65
CA PRO A 65 -3.73 -3.00 15.48
C PRO A 65 -2.67 -4.05 15.86
N LYS A 66 -3.03 -5.03 16.70
CA LYS A 66 -2.08 -6.08 17.16
C LYS A 66 -1.30 -6.75 16.03
N ALA A 67 -1.88 -6.86 14.83
CA ALA A 67 -1.21 -7.40 13.65
C ALA A 67 0.02 -6.59 13.21
N ALA A 68 0.02 -5.26 13.42
CA ALA A 68 1.13 -4.38 13.08
C ALA A 68 2.43 -4.76 13.82
N ARG A 69 2.32 -5.34 15.02
CA ARG A 69 3.47 -5.79 15.83
C ARG A 69 4.30 -6.90 15.17
N GLN A 70 3.74 -7.59 14.18
CA GLN A 70 4.44 -8.63 13.43
C GLN A 70 5.21 -8.10 12.21
N VAL A 71 5.00 -6.82 11.88
CA VAL A 71 5.69 -6.18 10.75
C VAL A 71 7.08 -5.73 11.19
N GLU A 72 8.06 -5.94 10.31
CA GLU A 72 9.45 -5.53 10.48
C GLU A 72 9.57 -4.04 10.83
N ARG A 73 10.47 -3.74 11.77
CA ARG A 73 10.84 -2.38 12.16
C ARG A 73 12.08 -1.98 11.39
N ILE A 74 11.97 -0.92 10.60
CA ILE A 74 13.01 -0.50 9.66
C ILE A 74 13.63 0.86 10.00
N GLY A 75 13.31 1.40 11.18
CA GLY A 75 13.77 2.71 11.63
C GLY A 75 12.88 3.27 12.74
N SER A 76 13.20 4.48 13.18
CA SER A 76 12.39 5.20 14.15
C SER A 76 11.66 6.38 13.51
N HIS A 77 10.47 6.73 14.00
CA HIS A 77 9.70 7.84 13.43
C HIS A 77 10.34 9.22 13.72
N ASP A 78 11.33 9.28 14.62
CA ASP A 78 12.00 10.50 15.08
C ASP A 78 13.46 10.61 14.60
N ARG A 79 13.99 9.61 13.88
CA ARG A 79 15.27 9.67 13.18
C ARG A 79 15.22 8.88 11.88
N PHE A 80 15.54 9.55 10.78
CA PHE A 80 15.97 8.89 9.55
C PHE A 80 17.45 8.51 9.73
N ASP A 81 17.75 7.23 9.87
CA ASP A 81 19.11 6.68 9.83
C ASP A 81 19.58 6.39 8.40
#